data_AF-A0A934SF38-F1
#
_entry.id   AF-A0A934SF38-F1
#
_cell.length_a   1.000
_cell.length_b   1.000
_cell.length_c   1.000
_cell.angle_alpha   90.00
_cell.angle_beta   90.00
_cell.angle_gamma   90.00
#
_symmetry.space_group_name_H-M   'P 1'
#
loop_
_entity.id
_entity.type
_entity.pdbx_description
1 polymer ?
#
loop_
_entity_poly.entity_id
_entity_poly.type
_entity_poly.pdbx_seq_one_letter_code
_entity_poly.pdbx_strand_id
1 'polypeptide(L)'
;MKPNQPPQAPLTSGATDEQVRLRRRFWLRAIWISIAGVIIPPMLGLAGTVIGMLGAFGELSETGEADPEALAGDISVSLLTTAWGLVVSVIALLILIGVLIRFFTLPKAAGAPTQN
;
A
#
# COMPACT_ATOMS: atom_id res chain seq x y z
N MET A 1 -43.17 -5.26 -9.48
CA MET A 1 -41.84 -4.65 -9.73
C MET A 1 -40.94 -4.93 -8.54
N LYS A 2 -39.93 -5.79 -8.69
CA LYS A 2 -38.76 -5.81 -7.78
C LYS A 2 -37.54 -5.41 -8.62
N PRO A 3 -36.80 -4.36 -8.24
CA PRO A 3 -35.72 -3.78 -9.04
C PRO A 3 -34.39 -4.51 -8.81
N ASN A 4 -33.58 -4.65 -9.86
CA ASN A 4 -32.12 -4.82 -9.82
C ASN A 4 -31.54 -5.87 -8.84
N GLN A 5 -31.89 -7.13 -9.02
CA GLN A 5 -31.11 -8.23 -8.44
C GLN A 5 -30.24 -8.84 -9.55
N PRO A 6 -28.89 -8.82 -9.44
CA PRO A 6 -28.05 -9.47 -10.43
C PRO A 6 -28.42 -10.96 -10.54
N PRO A 7 -28.32 -11.56 -11.74
CA PRO A 7 -28.71 -12.96 -11.97
C PRO A 7 -28.05 -13.89 -10.93
N GLN A 8 -28.86 -14.58 -10.14
CA GLN A 8 -28.39 -15.55 -9.16
C GLN A 8 -27.97 -16.81 -9.93
N ALA A 9 -26.67 -17.12 -9.92
CA ALA A 9 -26.13 -18.29 -10.61
C ALA A 9 -26.74 -19.59 -10.03
N PRO A 10 -27.16 -20.55 -10.88
CA PRO A 10 -27.59 -21.88 -10.42
C PRO A 10 -26.47 -22.60 -9.67
N LEU A 11 -26.84 -23.21 -8.55
CA LEU A 11 -25.94 -23.84 -7.59
C LEU A 11 -25.35 -25.15 -8.14
N THR A 12 -24.18 -25.08 -8.76
CA THR A 12 -23.17 -26.12 -8.47
C THR A 12 -22.55 -25.73 -7.13
N SER A 13 -23.27 -26.07 -6.06
CA SER A 13 -23.05 -25.62 -4.67
C SER A 13 -21.62 -25.84 -4.14
N GLY A 14 -20.82 -26.72 -4.75
CA GLY A 14 -19.39 -26.86 -4.42
C GLY A 14 -18.45 -25.90 -5.16
N ALA A 15 -18.72 -25.60 -6.43
CA ALA A 15 -17.80 -24.82 -7.27
C ALA A 15 -17.93 -23.31 -7.02
N THR A 16 -19.14 -22.81 -6.82
CA THR A 16 -19.37 -21.36 -6.60
C THR A 16 -18.82 -20.88 -5.26
N ASP A 17 -18.94 -21.68 -4.19
CA ASP A 17 -18.49 -21.32 -2.85
C ASP A 17 -16.95 -21.33 -2.73
N GLU A 18 -16.30 -22.30 -3.37
CA GLU A 18 -14.85 -22.39 -3.44
C GLU A 18 -14.26 -21.24 -4.28
N GLN A 19 -14.86 -20.94 -5.43
CA GLN A 19 -14.47 -19.81 -6.30
C GLN A 19 -14.60 -18.46 -5.58
N VAL A 20 -15.69 -18.24 -4.84
CA VAL A 20 -15.90 -17.02 -4.05
C VAL A 20 -14.87 -16.93 -2.91
N ARG A 21 -14.58 -18.04 -2.23
CA ARG A 21 -13.57 -18.09 -1.15
C ARG A 21 -12.15 -17.85 -1.68
N LEU A 22 -11.78 -18.46 -2.82
CA LEU A 22 -10.47 -18.28 -3.44
C LEU A 22 -10.28 -16.85 -3.94
N ARG A 23 -11.27 -16.29 -4.65
CA ARG A 23 -11.27 -14.89 -5.08
C ARG A 23 -11.17 -13.94 -3.90
N ARG A 24 -11.91 -14.19 -2.81
CA ARG A 24 -11.86 -13.37 -1.59
C ARG A 24 -10.49 -13.44 -0.91
N ARG A 25 -9.88 -14.62 -0.79
CA ARG A 25 -8.53 -14.77 -0.20
C ARG A 25 -7.47 -14.08 -1.06
N PHE A 26 -7.57 -14.20 -2.37
CA PHE A 26 -6.68 -13.51 -3.31
C PHE A 26 -6.83 -11.99 -3.20
N TRP A 27 -8.06 -11.47 -3.19
CA TRP A 27 -8.34 -10.04 -3.04
C TRP A 27 -7.87 -9.47 -1.71
N LEU A 28 -8.09 -10.20 -0.60
CA LEU A 28 -7.63 -9.78 0.72
C LEU A 28 -6.10 -9.72 0.79
N ARG A 29 -5.40 -10.70 0.20
CA ARG A 29 -3.93 -10.70 0.12
C ARG A 29 -3.40 -9.55 -0.73
N ALA A 30 -4.00 -9.31 -1.89
CA ALA A 30 -3.63 -8.22 -2.77
C ALA A 30 -3.82 -6.85 -2.09
N ILE A 31 -4.97 -6.63 -1.45
CA ILE A 31 -5.23 -5.43 -0.64
C ILE A 31 -4.19 -5.28 0.48
N TRP A 32 -3.90 -6.35 1.22
CA TRP A 32 -2.95 -6.31 2.33
C TRP A 32 -1.54 -5.92 1.86
N ILE A 33 -1.06 -6.48 0.76
CA ILE A 33 0.25 -6.16 0.18
C ILE A 33 0.29 -4.69 -0.28
N SER A 34 -0.78 -4.20 -0.91
CA SER A 34 -0.85 -2.81 -1.36
C SER A 34 -0.90 -1.81 -0.20
N ILE A 35 -1.69 -2.07 0.84
CA ILE A 35 -1.76 -1.24 2.05
C ILE A 35 -0.37 -1.22 2.73
N ALA A 36 0.23 -2.40 2.90
CA ALA A 36 1.55 -2.52 3.53
C ALA A 36 2.63 -1.77 2.73
N GLY A 37 2.60 -1.83 1.40
CA GLY A 37 3.60 -1.16 0.56
C GLY A 37 3.42 0.35 0.42
N VAL A 38 2.20 0.88 0.57
CA VAL A 38 1.94 2.32 0.36
C VAL A 38 1.97 3.10 1.68
N ILE A 39 1.40 2.55 2.76
CA ILE A 39 1.13 3.30 4.00
C ILE A 39 2.27 3.15 5.02
N ILE A 40 2.88 1.97 5.11
CA ILE A 40 3.92 1.70 6.11
C ILE A 40 5.23 2.43 5.81
N PRO A 41 5.76 2.47 4.55
CA PRO A 41 7.07 3.07 4.28
C PRO A 41 7.18 4.57 4.60
N PRO A 42 6.19 5.43 4.29
CA PRO A 42 6.22 6.84 4.69
C PRO A 42 6.25 7.02 6.21
N MET A 43 5.47 6.20 6.93
CA MET A 43 5.43 6.24 8.40
C MET A 43 6.75 5.78 9.02
N LEU A 44 7.41 4.79 8.42
CA LEU A 44 8.77 4.39 8.80
C LEU A 44 9.80 5.48 8.50
N GLY A 45 9.68 6.15 7.35
CA GLY A 45 10.53 7.30 7.01
C GLY A 45 10.38 8.45 8.01
N LEU A 46 9.13 8.75 8.42
CA LEU A 46 8.85 9.71 9.49
C LEU A 46 9.44 9.26 10.83
N ALA A 47 9.30 8.00 11.23
CA ALA A 47 9.94 7.49 12.45
C ALA A 47 11.47 7.66 12.42
N GLY A 48 12.11 7.46 11.24
CA GLY A 48 13.53 7.75 11.04
C GLY A 48 13.91 9.20 11.32
N THR A 49 13.06 10.17 10.96
CA THR A 49 13.31 11.58 11.29
C THR A 49 13.31 11.85 12.78
N VAL A 50 12.38 11.22 13.50
CA VAL A 50 12.30 11.37 14.96
C VAL A 50 13.57 10.82 15.60
N ILE A 51 14.05 9.66 15.14
CA ILE A 51 15.27 9.05 15.66
C ILE A 51 16.50 9.94 15.40
N GLY A 52 16.66 10.49 14.19
CA GLY A 52 17.81 11.34 13.89
C GLY A 52 17.75 12.70 14.60
N MET A 53 16.57 13.29 14.78
CA MET A 53 16.42 14.48 15.63
C MET A 53 16.70 14.19 17.12
N LEU A 54 16.37 12.99 17.61
CA LEU A 54 16.73 12.59 18.98
C LEU A 54 18.25 12.51 19.17
N GLY A 55 18.99 12.05 18.16
CA GLY A 55 20.46 12.08 18.15
C GLY A 55 20.99 13.51 18.23
N ALA A 56 20.51 14.39 17.34
CA ALA A 56 20.91 15.78 17.29
C ALA A 56 20.68 16.53 18.63
N PHE A 57 19.54 16.30 19.28
CA PHE A 57 19.27 16.88 20.61
C PHE A 57 20.04 16.20 21.74
N GLY A 58 20.38 14.92 21.60
CA GLY A 58 21.25 14.20 22.53
C GLY A 58 22.65 14.78 22.56
N GLU A 59 23.27 14.97 21.39
CA GLU A 59 24.59 15.60 21.23
C GLU A 59 24.59 17.00 21.88
N LEU A 60 23.57 17.80 21.58
CA LEU A 60 23.39 19.13 22.17
C LEU A 60 23.28 19.11 23.70
N SER A 61 22.65 18.07 24.26
CA SER A 61 22.51 17.91 25.71
C SER A 61 23.80 17.47 26.40
N GLU A 62 24.68 16.76 25.70
CA GLU A 62 25.93 16.25 26.28
C GLU A 62 27.06 17.28 26.22
N THR A 63 27.20 17.99 25.11
CA THR A 63 28.26 18.98 24.91
C THR A 63 27.92 20.34 25.51
N GLY A 64 26.63 20.66 25.68
CA GLY A 64 26.16 21.98 26.11
C GLY A 64 26.37 23.10 25.08
N GLU A 65 27.04 22.79 23.95
CA GLU A 65 27.26 23.68 22.81
C GLU A 65 26.84 22.96 21.53
N ALA A 66 26.06 23.67 20.71
CA ALA A 66 25.63 23.15 19.41
C ALA A 66 26.80 23.17 18.43
N ASP A 67 27.44 22.02 18.17
CA ASP A 67 28.31 21.89 17.00
C ASP A 67 27.44 21.87 15.73
N PRO A 68 27.48 22.93 14.90
CA PRO A 68 26.64 23.03 13.71
C PRO A 68 26.92 21.91 12.70
N GLU A 69 28.15 21.40 12.67
CA GLU A 69 28.58 20.39 11.71
C GLU A 69 28.03 19.01 12.07
N ALA A 70 28.06 18.65 13.36
CA ALA A 70 27.45 17.43 13.89
C ALA A 70 25.91 17.44 13.71
N LEU A 71 25.26 18.55 14.09
CA LEU A 71 23.81 18.71 13.95
C LEU A 71 23.34 18.61 12.49
N ALA A 72 24.10 19.22 11.56
CA ALA A 72 23.80 19.11 10.14
C ALA A 72 23.90 17.66 9.63
N GLY A 73 24.86 16.89 10.17
CA GLY A 73 24.99 15.45 9.90
C GLY A 73 23.72 14.68 10.26
N ASP A 74 23.26 14.77 11.49
CA ASP A 74 22.09 14.02 11.99
C ASP A 74 20.77 14.42 11.32
N ILE A 75 20.61 15.71 11.03
CA ILE A 75 19.45 16.20 10.27
C ILE A 75 19.50 15.70 8.82
N SER A 76 20.68 15.64 8.20
CA SER A 76 20.81 15.14 6.83
C SER A 76 20.39 13.66 6.72
N VAL A 77 20.77 12.85 7.70
CA VAL A 77 20.39 11.43 7.78
C VAL A 77 18.87 11.31 7.96
N SER A 78 18.28 12.13 8.83
CA SER A 78 16.83 12.20 9.06
C SER A 78 16.04 12.50 7.76
N LEU A 79 16.51 13.46 6.98
CA LEU A 79 15.88 13.82 5.70
C LEU A 79 16.07 12.71 4.66
N LEU A 80 17.22 12.06 4.64
CA LEU A 80 17.49 10.96 3.73
C LEU A 80 16.56 9.76 4.00
N THR A 81 16.32 9.39 5.26
CA THR A 81 15.39 8.29 5.59
C THR A 81 13.96 8.60 5.15
N THR A 82 13.54 9.86 5.20
CA THR A 82 12.23 10.30 4.69
C THR A 82 12.14 10.17 3.19
N ALA A 83 13.17 10.63 2.47
CA ALA A 83 13.24 10.53 1.03
C ALA A 83 13.11 9.07 0.57
N TRP A 84 13.82 8.15 1.22
CA TRP A 84 13.72 6.71 0.94
C TRP A 84 12.32 6.14 1.22
N GLY A 85 11.70 6.50 2.35
CA GLY A 85 10.34 6.06 2.67
C GLY A 85 9.30 6.51 1.63
N LEU A 86 9.45 7.74 1.12
CA LEU A 86 8.59 8.27 0.05
C LEU A 86 8.86 7.58 -1.29
N VAL A 87 10.11 7.35 -1.67
CA VAL A 87 10.48 6.65 -2.92
C VAL A 87 9.84 5.26 -2.96
N VAL A 88 9.96 4.49 -1.88
CA VAL A 88 9.33 3.16 -1.78
C VAL A 88 7.81 3.24 -1.90
N SER A 89 7.18 4.21 -1.23
CA SER A 89 5.72 4.41 -1.29
C SER A 89 5.24 4.77 -2.70
N VAL A 90 5.95 5.65 -3.41
CA VAL A 90 5.63 6.03 -4.80
C VAL A 90 5.70 4.82 -5.73
N ILE A 91 6.75 4.00 -5.63
CA ILE A 91 6.88 2.78 -6.43
C ILE A 91 5.72 1.83 -6.16
N ALA A 92 5.37 1.61 -4.90
CA ALA A 92 4.23 0.76 -4.53
C ALA A 92 2.90 1.30 -5.07
N LEU A 93 2.71 2.62 -5.07
CA LEU A 93 1.52 3.26 -5.62
C LEU A 93 1.41 3.07 -7.14
N LEU A 94 2.50 3.21 -7.88
CA LEU A 94 2.53 2.97 -9.33
C LEU A 94 2.12 1.54 -9.68
N ILE A 95 2.61 0.55 -8.92
CA ILE A 95 2.25 -0.86 -9.09
C ILE A 95 0.76 -1.06 -8.80
N LEU A 96 0.24 -0.51 -7.69
CA LEU A 96 -1.16 -0.60 -7.33
C LEU A 96 -2.06 -0.01 -8.42
N ILE A 97 -1.72 1.17 -8.95
CA ILE A 97 -2.48 1.83 -10.02
C ILE A 97 -2.46 0.95 -11.29
N GLY A 98 -1.31 0.39 -11.66
CA GLY A 98 -1.23 -0.52 -12.81
C GLY A 98 -2.11 -1.77 -12.66
N VAL A 99 -2.12 -2.39 -11.48
CA VAL A 99 -2.99 -3.53 -11.16
C VAL A 99 -4.46 -3.13 -11.19
N LEU A 100 -4.79 -1.96 -10.63
CA LEU A 100 -6.16 -1.44 -10.56
C LEU A 100 -6.72 -1.15 -11.96
N ILE A 101 -5.93 -0.48 -12.81
CA ILE A 101 -6.30 -0.22 -14.20
C ILE A 101 -6.54 -1.56 -14.91
N ARG A 102 -5.59 -2.51 -14.85
CA ARG A 102 -5.76 -3.81 -15.50
C ARG A 102 -6.99 -4.56 -15.01
N PHE A 103 -7.38 -4.43 -13.74
CA PHE A 103 -8.57 -5.08 -13.19
C PHE A 103 -9.88 -4.44 -13.67
N PHE A 104 -9.97 -3.11 -13.68
CA PHE A 104 -11.20 -2.40 -14.11
C PHE A 104 -11.39 -2.37 -15.63
N THR A 105 -10.30 -2.41 -16.39
CA THR A 105 -10.36 -2.39 -17.87
C THR A 105 -10.58 -3.79 -18.46
N LEU A 106 -10.75 -4.85 -17.67
CA LEU A 106 -11.21 -6.14 -18.21
C LEU A 106 -12.71 -6.03 -18.55
N PRO A 107 -13.10 -6.00 -19.83
CA PRO A 107 -14.50 -6.12 -20.19
C PRO A 107 -15.04 -7.44 -19.64
N LYS A 108 -16.20 -7.38 -18.99
CA LYS A 108 -17.07 -8.53 -18.69
C LYS A 108 -17.46 -9.22 -20.01
N ALA A 109 -16.55 -9.95 -20.61
CA ALA A 109 -16.77 -10.75 -21.82
C ALA A 109 -16.83 -12.23 -21.42
N ALA A 110 -17.85 -12.61 -20.65
CA ALA A 110 -18.20 -14.01 -20.43
C ALA A 110 -19.66 -14.09 -19.97
N GLY A 111 -20.58 -13.99 -20.93
CA GLY A 111 -22.01 -14.10 -20.67
C GLY A 111 -22.91 -13.53 -21.76
N ALA A 112 -22.56 -13.69 -23.04
CA ALA A 112 -23.56 -13.60 -24.10
C ALA A 112 -24.04 -15.03 -24.37
N PRO A 113 -25.21 -15.46 -23.86
CA PRO A 113 -25.81 -16.70 -24.32
C PRO A 113 -26.11 -16.54 -25.80
N THR A 114 -25.50 -17.41 -26.61
CA THR A 114 -25.82 -17.60 -28.02
C THR A 114 -27.32 -17.82 -28.16
N GLN A 115 -27.92 -17.04 -29.05
CA GLN A 115 -29.31 -17.15 -29.41
C GLN A 115 -29.50 -18.45 -30.22
N ASN A 116 -30.15 -19.45 -29.64
CA ASN A 116 -30.78 -20.56 -30.35
C ASN A 116 -31.77 -21.30 -29.44
#